data_AF-A0A962WMF4-F1
#
_entry.id   AF-A0A962WMF4-F1
#
_cell.length_a   1.000
_cell.length_b   1.000
_cell.length_c   1.000
_cell.angle_alpha   90.00
_cell.angle_beta   90.00
_cell.angle_gamma   90.00
#
_symmetry.space_group_name_H-M   'P 1'
#
loop_
_entity.id
_entity.type
_entity.pdbx_description
1 polymer ?
#
loop_
_entity_poly.entity_id
_entity_poly.type
_entity_poly.pdbx_seq_one_letter_code
_entity_poly.pdbx_strand_id
1 'polypeptide(L)'
;MTARVAVILAGLLCTLTACGTREEVVFSDTPSPDGAWTLRLTVAESRMPQGPFHVRAYLYAGDDPARATRLLDTTLANDGVPFTRTNLAVRWTDARAALLCLRATDRPDRGWRIETGDAPRAVAVDKC
;
A
#
# COMPACT_ATOMS: atom_id res chain seq x y z
N MET A 1 50.91 40.11 2.86
CA MET A 1 50.01 39.71 1.76
C MET A 1 50.70 38.57 1.01
N THR A 2 50.25 37.33 0.92
CA THR A 2 49.06 36.61 1.45
C THR A 2 49.43 35.13 1.35
N ALA A 3 49.06 34.33 2.35
CA ALA A 3 49.45 32.92 2.49
C ALA A 3 48.91 32.03 1.37
N ARG A 4 49.69 30.99 1.02
CA ARG A 4 49.27 29.84 0.20
C ARG A 4 48.60 28.78 1.09
N VAL A 5 47.83 27.93 0.42
CA VAL A 5 47.31 26.60 0.82
C VAL A 5 45.91 26.60 1.44
N ALA A 6 44.96 26.04 0.68
CA ALA A 6 44.09 24.94 1.12
C ALA A 6 43.37 24.33 -0.10
N VAL A 7 43.79 23.12 -0.47
CA VAL A 7 43.04 22.20 -1.31
C VAL A 7 41.86 21.70 -0.47
N ILE A 8 40.62 21.89 -0.93
CA ILE A 8 39.45 21.21 -0.36
C ILE A 8 38.85 20.32 -1.45
N LEU A 9 39.38 19.10 -1.50
CA LEU A 9 38.65 17.90 -1.90
C LEU A 9 37.55 17.68 -0.84
N ALA A 10 36.28 17.76 -1.21
CA ALA A 10 35.19 17.00 -0.58
C ALA A 10 33.84 17.50 -1.13
N GLY A 11 33.29 16.74 -2.06
CA GLY A 11 31.94 16.95 -2.56
C GLY A 11 31.41 15.71 -3.24
N LEU A 12 31.78 14.53 -2.74
CA LEU A 12 31.09 13.28 -3.04
C LEU A 12 29.69 13.43 -2.44
N LEU A 13 28.77 14.02 -3.20
CA LEU A 13 27.36 14.04 -2.87
C LEU A 13 26.89 12.60 -2.94
N CYS A 14 26.89 11.92 -1.79
CA CYS A 14 26.24 10.64 -1.59
C CYS A 14 24.81 10.73 -2.12
N THR A 15 24.54 10.14 -3.28
CA THR A 15 23.20 9.80 -3.76
C THR A 15 22.67 8.61 -2.96
N LEU A 16 22.65 8.75 -1.64
CA LEU A 16 21.90 7.89 -0.74
C LEU A 16 20.52 8.51 -0.58
N THR A 17 19.54 8.03 -1.35
CA THR A 17 18.17 7.75 -0.88
C THR A 17 17.30 7.35 -2.05
N ALA A 18 17.28 6.06 -2.34
CA ALA A 18 16.28 5.49 -3.22
C ALA A 18 16.08 3.98 -3.01
N CYS A 19 16.30 3.46 -1.79
CA CYS A 19 15.66 2.21 -1.37
C CYS A 19 14.17 2.50 -1.12
N GLY A 20 13.43 2.76 -2.20
CA GLY A 20 11.99 2.99 -2.18
C GLY A 20 11.26 1.91 -2.98
N THR A 21 9.95 1.91 -2.94
CA THR A 21 9.13 1.16 -3.89
C THR A 21 9.20 1.82 -5.27
N ARG A 22 8.91 1.07 -6.33
CA ARG A 22 8.57 1.65 -7.64
C ARG A 22 7.24 2.41 -7.54
N GLU A 23 6.81 2.98 -8.66
CA GLU A 23 5.52 3.68 -8.77
C GLU A 23 4.38 2.83 -8.22
N GLU A 24 3.50 3.49 -7.47
CA GLU A 24 2.34 2.88 -6.86
C GLU A 24 1.16 2.99 -7.82
N VAL A 25 0.58 1.86 -8.20
CA VAL A 25 -0.51 1.78 -9.17
C VAL A 25 -1.81 1.45 -8.46
N VAL A 26 -2.88 2.16 -8.81
CA VAL A 26 -4.23 1.84 -8.32
C VAL A 26 -4.68 0.50 -8.89
N PHE A 27 -4.94 -0.46 -8.00
CA PHE A 27 -5.43 -1.79 -8.36
C PHE A 27 -6.95 -1.83 -8.39
N SER A 28 -7.61 -1.25 -7.38
CA SER A 28 -9.07 -1.18 -7.31
C SER A 28 -9.54 -0.06 -6.39
N ASP A 29 -10.66 0.55 -6.76
CA ASP A 29 -11.48 1.37 -5.87
C ASP A 29 -12.81 0.65 -5.63
N THR A 30 -13.18 0.48 -4.36
CA THR A 30 -14.39 -0.25 -3.96
C THR A 30 -15.23 0.61 -3.03
N PRO A 31 -16.34 1.19 -3.51
CA PRO A 31 -17.23 1.99 -2.68
C PRO A 31 -17.97 1.10 -1.67
N SER A 32 -18.20 1.65 -0.49
CA SER A 32 -19.07 1.09 0.54
C SER A 32 -20.52 0.98 0.06
N PRO A 33 -21.33 0.07 0.62
CA PRO A 33 -22.72 -0.12 0.23
C PRO A 33 -23.59 1.14 0.31
N ASP A 34 -23.29 2.06 1.23
CA ASP A 34 -24.00 3.33 1.39
C ASP A 34 -23.33 4.50 0.64
N GLY A 35 -22.20 4.25 -0.01
CA GLY A 35 -21.42 5.24 -0.75
C GLY A 35 -20.68 6.27 0.11
N ALA A 36 -20.71 6.15 1.44
CA ALA A 36 -20.06 7.13 2.33
C ALA A 36 -18.54 7.09 2.24
N TRP A 37 -18.00 5.90 1.96
CA TRP A 37 -16.57 5.61 1.92
C TRP A 37 -16.17 4.88 0.65
N THR A 38 -14.94 5.10 0.21
CA THR A 38 -14.28 4.28 -0.81
C THR A 38 -12.98 3.72 -0.27
N LEU A 39 -12.78 2.41 -0.47
CA LEU A 39 -11.51 1.74 -0.22
C LEU A 39 -10.71 1.62 -1.52
N ARG A 40 -9.54 2.25 -1.53
CA ARG A 40 -8.56 2.15 -2.61
C ARG A 40 -7.46 1.17 -2.23
N LEU A 41 -7.24 0.21 -3.10
CA LEU A 41 -6.13 -0.73 -3.01
C LEU A 41 -5.10 -0.38 -4.08
N THR A 42 -3.84 -0.31 -3.69
CA THR A 42 -2.73 -0.07 -4.60
C THR A 42 -1.69 -1.16 -4.49
N VAL A 43 -0.91 -1.30 -5.55
CA VAL A 43 0.22 -2.22 -5.64
C VAL A 43 1.44 -1.46 -6.15
N ALA A 44 2.58 -1.66 -5.50
CA ALA A 44 3.86 -1.14 -5.96
C ALA A 44 4.90 -2.27 -5.98
N GLU A 45 5.69 -2.34 -7.05
CA GLU A 45 6.83 -3.27 -7.11
C GLU A 45 7.98 -2.82 -6.21
N SER A 46 8.77 -3.79 -5.70
CA SER A 46 10.05 -3.47 -5.09
C SER A 46 11.03 -2.91 -6.15
N ARG A 47 11.93 -2.02 -5.72
CA ARG A 47 13.09 -1.64 -6.55
C ARG A 47 14.15 -2.74 -6.60
N MET A 48 14.14 -3.66 -5.64
CA MET A 48 15.02 -4.83 -5.67
C MET A 48 14.50 -5.84 -6.69
N PRO A 49 15.35 -6.40 -7.58
CA PRO A 49 14.96 -7.49 -8.45
C PRO A 49 14.33 -8.62 -7.63
N GLN A 50 13.14 -9.08 -8.03
CA GLN A 50 12.38 -10.13 -7.34
C GLN A 50 12.00 -9.80 -5.88
N GLY A 51 12.12 -8.54 -5.46
CA GLY A 51 11.63 -8.10 -4.15
C GLY A 51 10.10 -8.18 -4.06
N PRO A 52 9.54 -8.16 -2.84
CA PRO A 52 8.11 -8.29 -2.63
C PRO A 52 7.32 -7.12 -3.24
N PHE A 53 6.07 -7.36 -3.56
CA PHE A 53 5.12 -6.31 -3.85
C PHE A 53 4.66 -5.64 -2.56
N HIS A 54 4.48 -4.33 -2.60
CA HIS A 54 3.86 -3.57 -1.54
C HIS A 54 2.38 -3.38 -1.87
N VAL A 55 1.52 -3.80 -0.96
CA VAL A 55 0.08 -3.64 -1.07
C VAL A 55 -0.37 -2.65 -0.01
N ARG A 56 -1.05 -1.59 -0.43
CA ARG A 56 -1.52 -0.54 0.47
C ARG A 56 -3.00 -0.31 0.32
N ALA A 57 -3.69 -0.17 1.44
CA ALA A 57 -5.11 0.15 1.47
C ALA A 57 -5.30 1.57 2.01
N TYR A 58 -6.10 2.35 1.30
CA TYR A 58 -6.46 3.71 1.65
C TYR A 58 -7.97 3.84 1.75
N LEU A 59 -8.43 4.68 2.66
CA LEU A 59 -9.84 5.01 2.85
C LEU A 59 -10.02 6.51 2.63
N TYR A 60 -11.00 6.89 1.81
CA TYR A 60 -11.42 8.28 1.65
C TYR A 60 -12.94 8.38 1.60
N ALA A 61 -13.44 9.55 1.99
CA ALA A 61 -14.86 9.89 1.92
C ALA A 61 -15.15 10.69 0.64
N GLY A 62 -16.32 10.46 0.05
CA GLY A 62 -16.74 11.10 -1.21
C GLY A 62 -15.81 10.76 -2.38
N ASP A 63 -15.62 11.73 -3.28
CA ASP A 63 -14.91 11.55 -4.56
C ASP A 63 -13.49 12.16 -4.58
N ASP A 64 -12.92 12.49 -3.42
CA ASP A 64 -11.60 13.11 -3.31
C ASP A 64 -10.54 12.13 -2.75
N PRO A 65 -9.86 11.36 -3.62
CA PRO A 65 -8.81 10.46 -3.19
C PRO A 65 -7.56 11.19 -2.65
N ALA A 66 -7.43 12.51 -2.84
CA ALA A 66 -6.30 13.26 -2.28
C ALA A 66 -6.35 13.36 -0.75
N ARG A 67 -7.53 13.13 -0.14
CA ARG A 67 -7.73 13.12 1.31
C ARG A 67 -7.66 11.72 1.92
N ALA A 68 -7.17 10.74 1.16
CA ALA A 68 -7.19 9.36 1.60
C ALA A 68 -6.25 9.10 2.79
N THR A 69 -6.75 8.37 3.77
CA THR A 69 -5.98 7.89 4.91
C THR A 69 -5.47 6.49 4.62
N ARG A 70 -4.17 6.26 4.73
CA ARG A 70 -3.59 4.92 4.61
C ARG A 70 -3.90 4.10 5.86
N LEU A 71 -4.60 2.99 5.68
CA LEU A 71 -4.98 2.07 6.77
C LEU A 71 -4.05 0.87 6.88
N LEU A 72 -3.45 0.47 5.76
CA LEU A 72 -2.59 -0.70 5.68
C LEU A 72 -1.42 -0.44 4.74
N ASP A 73 -0.23 -0.91 5.14
CA ASP A 73 0.93 -1.12 4.28
C ASP A 73 1.48 -2.51 4.61
N THR A 74 1.46 -3.41 3.64
CA THR A 74 1.90 -4.80 3.81
C THR A 74 2.61 -5.29 2.57
N THR A 75 3.24 -6.45 2.67
CA THR A 75 4.02 -7.03 1.56
C THR A 75 3.50 -8.40 1.15
N LEU A 76 3.57 -8.65 -0.16
CA LEU A 76 3.31 -9.96 -0.77
C LEU A 76 4.56 -10.43 -1.51
N ALA A 77 4.86 -11.72 -1.39
CA ALA A 77 5.98 -12.31 -2.10
C ALA A 77 5.79 -12.14 -3.62
N ASN A 78 6.89 -11.85 -4.32
CA ASN A 78 6.93 -11.89 -5.77
C ASN A 78 7.25 -13.32 -6.22
N ASP A 79 6.26 -14.20 -6.11
CA ASP A 79 6.38 -15.64 -6.39
C ASP A 79 5.78 -16.03 -7.76
N GLY A 80 5.54 -15.05 -8.63
CA GLY A 80 5.01 -15.26 -9.98
C GLY A 80 3.49 -15.44 -10.04
N VAL A 81 2.77 -15.43 -8.92
CA VAL A 81 1.30 -15.44 -8.92
C VAL A 81 0.79 -14.04 -9.31
N PRO A 82 0.07 -13.88 -10.44
CA PRO A 82 -0.41 -12.58 -10.89
C PRO A 82 -1.51 -12.04 -9.97
N PHE A 83 -1.56 -10.72 -9.77
CA PHE A 83 -2.68 -10.09 -9.05
C PHE A 83 -3.92 -10.03 -9.94
N THR A 84 -5.03 -10.51 -9.37
CA THR A 84 -6.35 -10.51 -9.99
C THR A 84 -7.37 -9.99 -8.98
N ARG A 85 -8.51 -9.49 -9.44
CA ARG A 85 -9.57 -9.02 -8.54
C ARG A 85 -10.15 -10.14 -7.65
N THR A 86 -9.82 -11.39 -7.94
CA THR A 86 -10.24 -12.56 -7.16
C THR A 86 -9.25 -12.89 -6.05
N ASN A 87 -7.93 -12.79 -6.30
CA ASN A 87 -6.92 -13.12 -5.29
C ASN A 87 -6.46 -11.91 -4.47
N LEU A 88 -6.74 -10.69 -4.93
CA LEU A 88 -6.49 -9.44 -4.24
C LEU A 88 -7.81 -8.68 -4.18
N ALA A 89 -8.63 -8.96 -3.16
CA ALA A 89 -10.05 -8.60 -3.16
C ALA A 89 -10.43 -7.77 -1.93
N VAL A 90 -11.21 -6.71 -2.16
CA VAL A 90 -11.93 -5.98 -1.11
C VAL A 90 -13.40 -6.36 -1.19
N ARG A 91 -13.99 -6.76 -0.07
CA ARG A 91 -15.40 -7.06 0.06
C ARG A 91 -15.98 -6.35 1.27
N TRP A 92 -16.90 -5.43 1.04
CA TRP A 92 -17.70 -4.85 2.12
C TRP A 92 -18.59 -5.93 2.74
N THR A 93 -18.52 -6.06 4.07
CA THR A 93 -19.42 -6.92 4.85
C THR A 93 -20.65 -6.15 5.32
N ASP A 94 -20.51 -4.84 5.49
CA ASP A 94 -21.57 -3.88 5.78
C ASP A 94 -21.12 -2.47 5.36
N ALA A 95 -21.89 -1.43 5.68
CA ALA A 95 -21.59 -0.03 5.33
C ALA A 95 -20.29 0.51 5.98
N ARG A 96 -19.84 -0.08 7.09
CA ARG A 96 -18.71 0.39 7.89
C ARG A 96 -17.58 -0.62 8.05
N ALA A 97 -17.72 -1.80 7.48
CA ALA A 97 -16.69 -2.81 7.54
C ALA A 97 -16.47 -3.51 6.20
N ALA A 98 -15.21 -3.75 5.89
CA ALA A 98 -14.78 -4.53 4.74
C ALA A 98 -13.74 -5.58 5.14
N LEU A 99 -13.67 -6.64 4.35
CA LEU A 99 -12.59 -7.61 4.36
C LEU A 99 -11.69 -7.35 3.15
N LEU A 100 -10.41 -7.14 3.41
CA LEU A 100 -9.35 -7.17 2.40
C LEU A 100 -8.67 -8.53 2.48
N CYS A 101 -8.77 -9.29 1.39
CA CYS A 101 -8.20 -10.62 1.29
C CYS A 101 -7.02 -10.58 0.32
N LEU A 102 -5.84 -10.88 0.84
CA LEU A 102 -4.65 -11.03 0.03
C LEU A 102 -4.43 -12.52 -0.21
N ARG A 103 -4.21 -12.91 -1.46
CA ARG A 103 -4.02 -14.31 -1.88
C ARG A 103 -5.21 -15.21 -1.53
N ALA A 104 -6.44 -14.70 -1.67
CA ALA A 104 -7.66 -15.42 -1.30
C ALA A 104 -7.81 -16.82 -1.94
N THR A 105 -7.22 -17.03 -3.11
CA THR A 105 -7.31 -18.29 -3.87
C THR A 105 -6.36 -19.38 -3.41
N ASP A 106 -5.21 -19.02 -2.81
CA ASP A 106 -4.10 -19.94 -2.60
C ASP A 106 -3.42 -19.80 -1.23
N ARG A 107 -3.63 -18.68 -0.53
CA ARG A 107 -3.26 -18.43 0.87
C ARG A 107 -4.32 -17.56 1.56
N PRO A 108 -5.51 -18.12 1.87
CA PRO A 108 -6.63 -17.37 2.44
C PRO A 108 -6.44 -16.93 3.91
N ASP A 109 -5.30 -17.27 4.52
CA ASP A 109 -4.92 -16.91 5.88
C ASP A 109 -4.40 -15.46 6.02
N ARG A 110 -4.38 -14.69 4.93
CA ARG A 110 -3.91 -13.29 4.93
C ARG A 110 -5.05 -12.31 4.66
N GLY A 111 -5.89 -12.12 5.67
CA GLY A 111 -6.99 -11.17 5.65
C GLY A 111 -6.78 -9.97 6.58
N TRP A 112 -7.42 -8.86 6.24
CA TRP A 112 -7.59 -7.71 7.12
C TRP A 112 -9.06 -7.31 7.16
N ARG A 113 -9.63 -7.17 8.35
CA ARG A 113 -10.88 -6.45 8.57
C ARG A 113 -10.58 -4.97 8.67
N ILE A 114 -11.16 -4.20 7.75
CA ILE A 114 -11.11 -2.75 7.76
C ILE A 114 -12.39 -2.24 8.39
N GLU A 115 -12.27 -1.41 9.41
CA GLU A 115 -13.38 -0.75 10.09
C GLU A 115 -13.30 0.75 9.82
N THR A 116 -14.40 1.34 9.37
CA THR A 116 -14.54 2.78 9.09
C THR A 116 -15.24 3.50 10.25
N GLY A 117 -15.31 4.84 10.16
CA GLY A 117 -15.90 5.69 11.19
C GLY A 117 -14.91 6.76 11.66
N ASP A 118 -15.07 7.21 12.91
CA ASP A 118 -14.26 8.31 13.46
C ASP A 118 -12.78 7.92 13.68
N ALA A 119 -12.51 6.63 13.88
CA ALA A 119 -11.15 6.09 14.02
C ALA A 119 -10.97 4.87 13.10
N PRO A 120 -10.78 5.08 11.79
CA PRO A 120 -10.60 4.01 10.84
C PRO A 120 -9.36 3.16 11.15
N ARG A 121 -9.47 1.85 11.00
CA ARG A 121 -8.36 0.92 11.28
C ARG A 121 -8.44 -0.36 10.46
N ALA A 122 -7.30 -1.01 10.29
CA ALA A 122 -7.20 -2.35 9.75
C ALA A 122 -6.74 -3.32 10.84
N VAL A 123 -7.43 -4.44 10.99
CA VAL A 123 -7.13 -5.50 11.97
C VAL A 123 -6.90 -6.79 11.20
N ALA A 124 -5.78 -7.48 11.47
CA ALA A 124 -5.51 -8.77 10.84
C ALA A 124 -6.58 -9.80 11.26
N VAL A 125 -6.97 -10.68 10.34
CA VAL A 125 -7.90 -11.77 10.60
C VAL A 125 -7.35 -13.09 10.06
N ASP A 126 -7.63 -14.18 10.76
CA ASP A 126 -7.08 -15.50 10.46
C ASP A 126 -7.64 -16.11 9.16
N LYS A 127 -8.80 -15.62 8.69
CA LYS A 127 -9.46 -16.13 7.49
C LYS A 127 -10.13 -15.04 6.68
N CYS A 128 -9.86 -15.12 5.39
CA CYS A 128 -10.74 -14.77 4.31
C CYS A 128 -11.32 -16.05 3.67
#